data_AF-A0A388RQD7-F1
#
_entry.id   AF-A0A388RQD7-F1
#
_cell.length_a   1.000
_cell.length_b   1.000
_cell.length_c   1.000
_cell.angle_alpha   90.00
_cell.angle_beta   90.00
_cell.angle_gamma   90.00
#
_symmetry.space_group_name_H-M   'P 1'
#
loop_
_entity.id
_entity.type
_entity.pdbx_description
1 polymer ?
#
loop_
_entity_poly.entity_id
_entity_poly.type
_entity_poly.pdbx_seq_one_letter_code
_entity_poly.pdbx_strand_id
1 'polypeptide(L)' 'MPGLFFNLGVTPKGQDVTKAPSNHSPEFYVDEPALINGVRALSNLTVNYMVMAQR' A
#
# COMPACT_ATOMS: atom_id res chain seq x y z
N MET A 1 11.83 18.63 6.78
CA MET A 1 10.43 18.18 6.61
C MET A 1 10.37 16.70 6.96
N PRO A 2 9.58 16.25 7.96
CA PRO A 2 9.35 14.82 8.17
C PRO A 2 8.49 14.26 7.03
N GLY A 3 8.85 13.08 6.52
CA GLY A 3 8.08 12.35 5.52
C GLY A 3 7.62 11.01 6.09
N LEU A 4 6.43 10.57 5.68
CA LEU A 4 5.88 9.26 6.02
C LEU A 4 5.78 8.41 4.75
N PHE A 5 6.35 7.21 4.80
CA PHE A 5 6.21 6.21 3.75
C PHE A 5 5.28 5.09 4.23
N PHE A 6 4.30 4.75 3.39
CA PHE A 6 3.37 3.65 3.58
C PHE A 6 3.61 2.61 2.49
N ASN A 7 3.81 1.35 2.89
CA ASN A 7 4.06 0.24 1.96
C ASN A 7 2.78 -0.60 1.80
N LEU A 8 2.44 -0.93 0.56
CA LEU A 8 1.32 -1.80 0.21
C LEU A 8 1.85 -3.08 -0.42
N GLY A 9 1.57 -4.22 0.21
CA GLY A 9 1.84 -5.53 -0.37
C GLY A 9 0.86 -5.82 -1.51
N VAL A 10 1.39 -6.23 -2.66
CA VAL A 10 0.62 -6.53 -3.88
C VAL A 10 0.86 -7.95 -4.40
N THR A 11 1.54 -8.80 -3.63
CA THR A 11 1.75 -10.20 -3.99
C THR A 11 0.42 -10.96 -3.94
N PRO A 12 0.04 -11.69 -5.03
CA PRO A 12 -1.15 -12.51 -5.06
C PRO A 12 -1.26 -13.49 -3.89
N LYS A 13 -2.50 -13.74 -3.44
CA LYS A 13 -2.77 -14.74 -2.41
C LYS A 13 -2.28 -16.12 -2.84
N GLY A 14 -1.58 -16.81 -1.93
CA GLY A 14 -1.04 -18.15 -2.16
C GLY A 14 0.29 -18.20 -2.92
N GLN A 15 0.79 -17.05 -3.42
CA GLN A 15 2.14 -16.96 -3.95
C GLN A 15 3.16 -16.78 -2.81
N ASP A 16 4.29 -17.49 -2.91
CA ASP A 16 5.42 -17.31 -2.00
C ASP A 16 6.05 -15.93 -2.20
N VAL A 17 5.92 -15.07 -1.19
CA VAL A 17 6.40 -13.68 -1.22
C VAL A 17 7.91 -13.57 -1.40
N THR A 18 8.67 -14.61 -1.03
CA THR A 18 10.14 -14.61 -1.18
C THR A 18 10.58 -14.86 -2.62
N LYS A 19 9.67 -15.34 -3.47
CA LYS A 19 9.89 -15.64 -4.90
C LYS A 19 9.18 -14.65 -5.82
N ALA A 20 8.43 -13.69 -5.26
CA ALA A 20 7.73 -12.69 -6.05
C ALA A 20 8.74 -11.73 -6.73
N PRO A 21 8.58 -11.41 -8.03
CA PRO A 21 9.45 -10.45 -8.70
C PRO A 21 9.41 -9.06 -8.04
N SER A 22 10.55 -8.39 -7.97
CA SER A 22 10.67 -7.02 -7.43
C SER A 22 10.01 -5.98 -8.34
N ASN A 23 9.69 -4.80 -7.80
CA ASN A 23 8.98 -3.69 -8.47
C ASN A 23 9.72 -3.02 -9.65
N HIS A 24 10.94 -3.45 -9.95
CA HIS A 24 11.71 -3.03 -11.13
C HIS A 24 11.96 -4.16 -12.14
N SER A 25 11.37 -5.35 -11.91
CA SER A 25 11.45 -6.48 -12.84
C SER A 25 10.47 -6.29 -14.00
N PRO A 26 10.79 -6.75 -15.24
CA PRO A 26 9.80 -6.88 -16.31
C PRO A 26 8.67 -7.88 -15.97
N GLU A 27 8.91 -8.77 -15.01
CA GLU A 27 7.94 -9.75 -14.51
C GLU A 27 7.14 -9.24 -13.31
N PHE A 28 7.32 -7.97 -12.92
CA PHE A 28 6.58 -7.41 -11.80
C PHE A 28 5.07 -7.45 -12.05
N TYR A 29 4.34 -7.96 -11.06
CA TYR A 29 2.89 -8.09 -11.11
C TYR A 29 2.25 -7.50 -9.86
N VAL A 30 1.10 -6.85 -10.05
CA VAL A 30 0.31 -6.22 -8.99
C VAL A 30 -1.02 -6.95 -8.88
N ASP A 31 -1.30 -7.53 -7.72
CA ASP A 31 -2.63 -8.02 -7.36
C ASP A 31 -3.58 -6.82 -7.16
N GLU A 32 -4.26 -6.40 -8.23
CA GLU A 32 -5.12 -5.21 -8.27
C GLU A 32 -6.15 -5.10 -7.12
N PRO A 33 -6.77 -6.18 -6.62
CA PRO A 33 -7.62 -6.13 -5.43
C PRO A 33 -6.94 -5.49 -4.20
N ALA A 34 -5.61 -5.57 -4.06
CA ALA A 34 -4.87 -4.94 -2.98
C ALA A 34 -4.90 -3.40 -3.06
N LEU A 35 -5.04 -2.82 -4.26
CA LEU A 35 -5.05 -1.36 -4.47
C LEU A 35 -6.22 -0.68 -3.76
N ILE A 36 -7.36 -1.36 -3.63
CA ILE A 36 -8.52 -0.87 -2.89
C ILE A 36 -8.15 -0.60 -1.42
N ASN A 37 -7.31 -1.46 -0.83
CA ASN A 37 -6.83 -1.25 0.54
C ASN A 37 -5.88 -0.07 0.63
N GLY A 38 -5.01 0.13 -0.38
CA GLY A 38 -4.13 1.30 -0.48
C GLY A 38 -4.89 2.62 -0.50
N VAL A 39 -5.93 2.71 -1.35
CA VAL A 39 -6.80 3.91 -1.43
C VAL A 39 -7.47 4.16 -0.09
N ARG A 40 -8.10 3.13 0.49
CA ARG A 40 -8.76 3.25 1.80
C ARG A 40 -7.79 3.67 2.89
N ALA A 41 -6.59 3.10 2.94
CA ALA A 41 -5.59 3.41 3.95
C ALA A 41 -5.13 4.87 3.86
N LEU A 42 -4.76 5.35 2.67
CA LEU A 42 -4.30 6.71 2.47
C LEU A 42 -5.41 7.73 2.75
N SER A 43 -6.62 7.51 2.24
CA SER A 43 -7.75 8.41 2.48
C SER A 43 -8.11 8.48 3.97
N ASN A 44 -8.17 7.34 4.66
CA ASN A 44 -8.46 7.33 6.09
C ASN A 44 -7.33 7.98 6.90
N LEU A 45 -6.06 7.77 6.54
CA LEU A 45 -4.95 8.45 7.19
C LEU A 45 -5.11 9.98 7.12
N THR A 46 -5.40 10.51 5.94
CA THR A 46 -5.60 11.96 5.74
C THR A 46 -6.78 12.49 6.55
N VAL A 47 -7.95 11.84 6.44
CA VAL A 47 -9.16 12.28 7.16
C VAL A 47 -8.96 12.19 8.67
N ASN A 48 -8.42 11.08 9.17
CA ASN A 48 -8.17 10.90 10.59
C ASN A 48 -7.18 11.94 11.12
N TYR A 49 -6.11 12.24 10.38
CA TYR A 49 -5.17 13.30 10.75
C TYR A 49 -5.86 14.65 10.91
N MET A 50 -6.69 15.04 9.94
CA MET A 50 -7.44 16.31 10.01
C MET A 50 -8.43 16.34 11.18
N VAL A 51 -9.14 15.24 11.43
CA VAL A 51 -10.10 15.13 12.55
C VAL A 51 -9.39 15.13 13.90
N MET A 52 -8.24 14.45 14.02
CA MET A 52 -7.44 14.47 15.25
C MET A 52 -6.88 15.85 15.57
N ALA A 53 -6.51 16.64 14.56
CA ALA A 53 -6.02 18.00 14.73
C ALA A 53 -7.12 19.00 15.19
N GLN A 54 -8.40 18.63 15.08
CA GLN A 54 -9.53 19.44 15.55
C GLN A 54 -9.91 19.16 17.01
N ARG A 55 -9.31 18.16 17.64
CA ARG A 55 -9.45 17.88 19.07
C ARG A 55 -8.35 18.57 19.86
#